data_AF-A0A957XXE9-F1
#
_entry.id   AF-A0A957XXE9-F1
#
_cell.length_a   1.000
_cell.length_b   1.000
_cell.length_c   1.000
_cell.angle_alpha   90.00
_cell.angle_beta   90.00
_cell.angle_gamma   90.00
#
_symmetry.space_group_name_H-M   'P 1'
#
loop_
_entity.id
_entity.type
_entity.pdbx_description
1 polymer ?
#
loop_
_entity_poly.entity_id
_entity_poly.type
_entity_poly.pdbx_seq_one_letter_code
_entity_poly.pdbx_strand_id
1 'polypeptide(L)' 'MPYRTIHESEIPIVAGIQAQSFRSDPARYVESYTEGGRMSWRELRLYDDDRGQPVAALTLFFRQMSLNGGELEAGLVGSV' A
#
# COMPACT_ATOMS: atom_id res chain seq x y z
N MET A 1 -8.34 14.75 -1.88
CA MET A 1 -9.23 13.79 -1.18
C MET A 1 -8.41 12.93 -0.21
N PRO A 2 -8.95 12.23 0.80
CA PRO A 2 -8.13 11.32 1.61
C PRO A 2 -7.79 10.04 0.83
N TYR A 3 -6.69 9.37 1.22
CA TYR A 3 -6.40 8.02 0.74
C TYR A 3 -7.51 7.05 1.18
N ARG A 4 -8.00 6.21 0.26
CA ARG A 4 -9.03 5.20 0.53
C ARG A 4 -8.46 3.78 0.51
N THR A 5 -9.17 2.86 1.16
CA THR A 5 -8.95 1.42 0.96
C THR A 5 -9.25 1.04 -0.49
N ILE A 6 -8.60 -0.02 -0.95
CA ILE A 6 -8.81 -0.56 -2.30
C ILE A 6 -9.72 -1.79 -2.26
N HIS A 7 -10.26 -2.16 -3.41
CA HIS A 7 -10.75 -3.50 -3.71
C HIS A 7 -9.62 -4.38 -4.24
N GLU A 8 -9.75 -5.70 -4.09
CA GLU A 8 -8.76 -6.65 -4.61
C GLU A 8 -8.55 -6.52 -6.13
N SER A 9 -9.60 -6.19 -6.88
CA SER A 9 -9.51 -5.91 -8.32
C SER A 9 -8.65 -4.69 -8.68
N GLU A 10 -8.33 -3.83 -7.70
CA GLU A 10 -7.51 -2.63 -7.89
C GLU A 10 -6.02 -2.87 -7.56
N ILE A 11 -5.63 -4.09 -7.15
CA ILE A 11 -4.21 -4.45 -6.94
C ILE A 11 -3.34 -4.09 -8.16
N PRO A 12 -3.74 -4.36 -9.43
CA PRO A 12 -2.92 -3.99 -10.58
C PRO A 12 -2.70 -2.49 -10.73
N ILE A 13 -3.65 -1.65 -10.28
CA ILE A 13 -3.54 -0.19 -10.32
C ILE A 13 -2.46 0.27 -9.33
N VAL A 14 -2.55 -0.19 -8.07
CA VAL A 14 -1.55 0.13 -7.04
C VAL A 14 -0.17 -0.36 -7.45
N ALA A 15 -0.07 -1.61 -7.93
CA ALA A 15 1.16 -2.20 -8.40
C ALA A 15 1.77 -1.38 -9.55
N GLY A 16 0.96 -0.90 -10.50
CA GLY A 16 1.40 -0.05 -11.59
C GLY A 16 1.98 1.29 -11.11
N ILE A 17 1.27 1.97 -10.19
CA ILE A 17 1.72 3.24 -9.61
C ILE A 17 3.06 3.05 -8.89
N GLN A 18 3.17 2.05 -8.03
CA GLN A 18 4.39 1.82 -7.24
C GLN A 18 5.54 1.33 -8.10
N ALA A 19 5.29 0.44 -9.07
CA ALA A 19 6.29 -0.01 -10.01
C ALA A 19 6.89 1.16 -10.81
N GLN A 20 6.05 2.10 -11.24
CA GLN A 20 6.50 3.33 -11.89
C GLN A 20 7.35 4.20 -10.96
N SER A 21 6.91 4.44 -9.73
CA SER A 21 7.64 5.26 -8.74
C SER A 21 9.01 4.67 -8.37
N PHE A 22 9.07 3.34 -8.18
CA PHE A 22 10.28 2.63 -7.73
C PHE A 22 11.09 2.01 -8.88
N ARG A 23 10.72 2.26 -10.14
CA ARG A 23 11.39 1.73 -11.35
C ARG A 23 11.58 0.21 -11.29
N SER A 24 10.51 -0.50 -10.97
CA SER A 24 10.51 -1.96 -10.78
C SER A 24 9.43 -2.60 -11.66
N ASP A 25 9.39 -3.94 -11.67
CA ASP A 25 8.39 -4.71 -12.42
C ASP A 25 7.06 -4.74 -11.66
N PRO A 26 5.93 -4.31 -12.25
CA PRO A 26 4.62 -4.38 -11.60
C PRO A 26 4.19 -5.81 -11.25
N ALA A 27 4.62 -6.84 -11.98
CA ALA A 27 4.26 -8.22 -11.67
C ALA A 27 4.73 -8.65 -10.26
N ARG A 28 5.90 -8.17 -9.83
CA ARG A 28 6.45 -8.45 -8.48
C ARG A 28 5.60 -7.84 -7.37
N TYR A 29 5.02 -6.67 -7.63
CA TYR A 29 4.11 -6.02 -6.69
C TYR A 29 2.79 -6.77 -6.62
N VAL A 30 2.21 -7.14 -7.77
CA VAL A 30 0.97 -7.95 -7.80
C VAL A 30 1.16 -9.24 -6.99
N GLU A 31 2.23 -9.99 -7.23
CA GLU A 31 2.56 -11.21 -6.49
C GLU A 31 2.70 -10.95 -4.97
N SER A 32 3.31 -9.82 -4.60
CA SER A 32 3.49 -9.45 -3.19
C SER A 32 2.18 -9.15 -2.47
N TYR A 33 1.12 -8.76 -3.18
CA TYR A 33 -0.17 -8.32 -2.64
C TYR A 33 -1.28 -9.36 -2.70
N THR A 34 -1.16 -10.36 -3.58
CA THR A 34 -2.10 -11.48 -3.70
C THR A 34 -1.93 -12.50 -2.57
N GLU A 35 -2.92 -13.39 -2.41
CA GLU A 35 -2.92 -14.42 -1.37
C GLU A 35 -1.64 -15.27 -1.40
N GLY A 36 -0.97 -15.42 -0.25
CA GLY A 36 0.35 -16.05 -0.12
C GLY A 36 1.55 -15.11 -0.30
N GLY A 37 1.31 -13.86 -0.71
CA GLY A 37 2.31 -12.80 -0.80
C GLY A 37 2.77 -12.24 0.55
N ARG A 38 3.82 -11.41 0.52
CA ARG A 38 4.45 -10.84 1.72
C ARG A 38 3.59 -9.78 2.42
N MET A 39 2.67 -9.13 1.71
CA MET A 39 1.84 -8.03 2.22
C MET A 39 0.37 -8.28 1.92
N SER A 40 -0.51 -7.84 2.81
CA SER A 40 -1.95 -7.92 2.54
C SER A 40 -2.39 -6.75 1.67
N TRP A 41 -3.12 -7.00 0.58
CA TRP A 41 -3.76 -5.93 -0.19
C TRP A 41 -4.68 -5.02 0.65
N ARG A 42 -5.15 -5.50 1.81
CA ARG A 42 -5.94 -4.70 2.77
C ARG A 42 -5.14 -3.57 3.42
N GLU A 43 -3.81 -3.65 3.37
CA GLU A 43 -2.89 -2.60 3.84
C GLU A 43 -2.66 -1.53 2.74
N LEU A 44 -3.08 -1.77 1.50
CA LEU A 44 -2.90 -0.83 0.39
C LEU A 44 -3.93 0.29 0.41
N ARG A 45 -3.52 1.47 -0.05
CA ARG A 45 -4.38 2.64 -0.20
C ARG A 45 -4.15 3.31 -1.54
N LEU A 46 -5.22 3.89 -2.08
CA LEU A 46 -5.21 4.72 -3.28
C LEU A 46 -5.63 6.15 -2.95
N TYR A 47 -5.01 7.11 -3.61
CA TYR A 47 -5.45 8.49 -3.67
C TYR A 47 -5.97 8.76 -5.07
N ASP A 48 -7.21 9.18 -5.16
CA ASP A 48 -7.82 9.64 -6.39
C ASP A 48 -7.73 11.17 -6.48
N ASP A 49 -7.46 11.68 -7.69
CA ASP A 49 -7.53 13.11 -7.97
C ASP A 49 -8.97 13.63 -7.98
N ASP A 50 -9.15 14.93 -8.25
CA ASP A 50 -10.48 15.55 -8.26
C ASP A 50 -11.40 15.04 -9.39
N ARG A 51 -10.85 14.25 -10.33
CA ARG A 51 -11.59 13.59 -11.42
C ARG A 51 -11.87 12.12 -11.12
N GLY A 52 -11.54 11.64 -9.93
CA GLY A 52 -11.69 10.24 -9.54
C GLY A 52 -10.67 9.31 -10.21
N GLN A 53 -9.54 9.84 -10.70
CA GLN A 53 -8.48 9.02 -11.28
C GLN A 53 -7.45 8.65 -10.20
N PRO A 54 -7.05 7.38 -10.07
CA PRO A 54 -6.03 6.96 -9.13
C PRO A 54 -4.67 7.51 -9.57
N VAL A 55 -4.04 8.34 -8.73
CA VAL A 55 -2.78 9.03 -9.06
C VAL A 55 -1.65 8.77 -8.08
N ALA A 56 -1.95 8.27 -6.88
CA ALA A 56 -0.93 7.85 -5.92
C ALA A 56 -1.40 6.64 -5.12
N ALA A 57 -0.43 5.89 -4.59
CA ALA A 57 -0.69 4.73 -3.75
C ALA A 57 0.26 4.72 -2.55
N LEU A 58 -0.14 4.07 -1.47
CA LEU A 58 0.72 3.78 -0.34
C LEU A 58 0.33 2.47 0.33
N THR A 59 1.21 1.96 1.17
CA THR A 59 0.92 0.87 2.11
C THR A 59 0.83 1.44 3.51
N LEU A 60 -0.25 1.15 4.23
CA LEU A 60 -0.49 1.54 5.62
C LEU A 60 -0.80 0.29 6.44
N PHE A 61 0.05 0.02 7.44
CA PHE A 61 -0.09 -1.14 8.32
C PHE A 61 0.31 -0.81 9.74
N PHE A 62 -0.20 -1.58 10.70
CA PHE A 62 0.06 -1.39 12.12
C PHE A 62 0.89 -2.53 12.68
N ARG A 63 1.85 -2.21 13.54
CA ARG A 63 2.70 -3.18 14.24
C ARG A 63 2.94 -2.73 15.67
N GLN A 64 3.01 -3.69 16.59
CA GLN A 64 3.52 -3.43 17.93
C GLN A 64 5.02 -3.15 17.87
N MET A 65 5.46 -2.08 18.53
CA MET A 65 6.84 -1.65 18.57
C MET A 65 7.25 -1.27 19.99
N SER A 66 8.51 -1.56 20.32
CA SER A 66 9.11 -1.14 21.58
C SER A 66 9.70 0.27 21.46
N LEU A 67 9.36 1.15 22.39
CA LEU A 67 9.91 2.51 22.51
C LEU A 67 10.20 2.82 23.98
N ASN A 68 11.46 3.09 24.31
CA ASN A 68 11.93 3.38 25.67
C ASN A 68 11.51 2.33 26.72
N GLY A 69 11.44 1.05 26.33
CA GLY A 69 11.04 -0.06 27.20
C GLY A 69 9.54 -0.22 27.42
N GLY A 70 8.70 0.59 26.76
CA GLY A 70 7.26 0.37 26.65
C GLY A 70 6.87 -0.17 25.27
N GLU A 71 5.68 -0.75 25.16
CA GLU A 71 5.09 -1.20 23.90
C GLU A 71 4.05 -0.20 23.39
N LEU A 72 4.02 0.06 22.08
CA LEU A 72 3.01 0.88 21.43
C LEU A 72 2.60 0.29 20.07
N GLU A 73 1.36 0.58 19.67
CA GLU A 73 0.92 0.30 18.30
C GLU A 73 1.33 1.43 17.36
N ALA A 74 2.24 1.15 16.44
CA ALA A 74 2.74 2.12 15.47
C ALA A 74 2.03 1.95 14.13
N GLY A 75 1.52 3.05 13.57
CA GLY A 75 1.12 3.13 12.17
C GLY A 75 2.35 3.36 11.29
N LEU A 76 2.60 2.44 10.37
CA LEU A 76 3.72 2.45 9.44
C LEU A 76 3.23 2.74 8.03
N VAL A 77 3.90 3.67 7.36
CA VAL A 77 3.63 4.06 5.98
C VAL A 77 4.82 3.63 5.11
N GLY A 78 4.53 2.96 4.01
CA GLY A 78 5.56 2.49 3.07
C GLY A 78 5.07 2.54 1.63
N SER A 79 6.00 2.30 0.70
CA SER A 79 5.71 2.24 -0.75
C SER A 79 5.00 3.50 -1.28
N VAL A 80 5.48 4.68 -0.83
CA VAL A 80 5.01 6.02 -1.19
C VAL A 80 5.70 6.57 -2.44
#